data_AF-A0A527YI23-F1
#
_entry.id   AF-A0A527YI23-F1
#
_cell.length_a   1.000
_cell.length_b   1.000
_cell.length_c   1.000
_cell.angle_alpha   90.00
_cell.angle_beta   90.00
_cell.angle_gamma   90.00
#
_symmetry.space_group_name_H-M   'P 1'
#
loop_
_entity.id
_entity.type
_entity.pdbx_description
1 polymer ?
#
loop_
_entity_poly.entity_id
_entity_poly.type
_entity_poly.pdbx_seq_one_letter_code
_entity_poly.pdbx_strand_id
1 'polypeptide(L)' 'MGEMIRIIGIDPGLRRTGWGIVESLGNSLRFVASGTVRSDDRSALATRLCQLHDGLAEILHAAMPH' A
#
# COMPACT_ATOMS: atom_id res chain seq x y z
N MET A 1 9.91 18.06 19.66
CA MET A 1 10.28 16.73 19.13
C MET A 1 9.30 16.45 18.01
N GLY A 2 9.75 16.24 16.77
CA GLY A 2 8.84 16.06 15.64
C GLY A 2 8.02 14.78 15.78
N GLU A 3 6.75 14.81 15.38
CA GLU A 3 5.93 13.62 15.27
C GLU A 3 6.42 12.76 14.09
N MET A 4 6.48 11.45 14.29
CA MET A 4 6.86 10.52 13.23
C MET A 4 5.62 10.17 12.41
N ILE A 5 5.62 10.53 11.13
CA ILE A 5 4.48 10.31 10.23
C ILE A 5 4.77 9.09 9.36
N ARG A 6 3.89 8.09 9.39
CA ARG A 6 3.98 6.94 8.50
C ARG A 6 3.18 7.21 7.23
N ILE A 7 3.84 7.17 6.08
CA ILE A 7 3.28 7.52 4.78
C ILE A 7 3.27 6.26 3.91
N ILE A 8 2.15 6.01 3.21
CA ILE A 8 2.05 4.98 2.18
C ILE A 8 1.96 5.63 0.80
N GLY A 9 2.80 5.16 -0.13
CA GLY A 9 2.69 5.45 -1.56
C GLY A 9 2.08 4.26 -2.29
N ILE A 10 1.21 4.54 -3.27
CA ILE A 10 0.53 3.52 -4.09
C ILE A 10 0.84 3.77 -5.57
N ASP A 11 1.25 2.71 -6.27
CA ASP A 11 1.43 2.67 -7.73
C ASP A 11 0.35 1.74 -8.32
N PRO A 12 -0.81 2.30 -8.75
CA PRO A 12 -1.99 1.51 -9.07
C PRO A 12 -1.86 0.79 -10.41
N GLY A 13 -2.18 -0.50 -10.41
CA GLY A 13 -2.26 -1.29 -11.63
C GLY A 13 -3.26 -2.43 -11.51
N LEU A 14 -4.10 -2.62 -12.53
CA LEU A 14 -5.21 -3.55 -12.40
C LEU A 14 -4.78 -5.01 -12.20
N ARG A 15 -3.58 -5.41 -12.64
CA ARG A 15 -3.00 -6.76 -12.38
C ARG A 15 -2.07 -6.78 -11.18
N ARG A 16 -1.37 -5.66 -10.95
CA ARG A 16 -0.31 -5.49 -9.97
C ARG A 16 -0.39 -4.05 -9.48
N THR A 17 -0.77 -3.86 -8.22
CA THR A 17 -0.71 -2.57 -7.54
C THR A 17 0.47 -2.58 -6.60
N GLY A 18 1.49 -1.77 -6.90
CA GLY A 18 2.65 -1.58 -6.05
C GLY A 18 2.31 -0.71 -4.84
N TRP A 19 3.00 -0.94 -3.73
CA TRP A 19 2.89 -0.09 -2.54
C TRP A 19 4.24 0.01 -1.82
N GLY A 20 4.45 1.11 -1.12
CA GLY A 20 5.64 1.33 -0.29
C GLY A 20 5.31 2.21 0.91
N ILE A 21 5.96 1.95 2.04
CA ILE A 21 5.74 2.66 3.29
C ILE A 21 7.06 3.24 3.79
N VAL A 22 7.01 4.50 4.19
CA VAL A 22 8.12 5.21 4.81
C VAL A 22 7.67 5.87 6.11
N GLU A 23 8.59 6.02 7.05
CA GLU A 23 8.44 6.89 8.21
C GLU A 23 9.18 8.20 7.96
N SER A 24 8.51 9.33 8.20
CA SER A 24 9.06 10.67 8.07
C SER A 24 9.22 11.31 9.45
N LEU A 25 10.42 11.80 9.74
CA LEU A 25 10.73 12.59 10.93
C LEU A 25 11.51 13.84 10.51
N GLY A 26 10.78 14.95 10.34
CA GLY A 26 11.35 16.18 9.76
C GLY A 26 11.84 15.92 8.33
N ASN A 27 13.15 16.07 8.10
CA ASN A 27 13.78 15.84 6.79
C ASN A 27 14.33 14.42 6.62
N SER A 28 14.17 13.55 7.61
CA SER A 28 14.62 12.16 7.56
C SER A 28 13.51 11.24 7.09
N LEU A 29 13.83 10.35 6.14
CA LEU A 29 12.96 9.27 5.69
C LEU A 29 13.58 7.93 6.06
N ARG A 30 12.76 7.02 6.56
CA ARG A 30 13.12 5.63 6.84
C ARG A 30 12.22 4.69 6.06
N PHE A 31 12.82 3.73 5.35
CA PHE A 31 12.08 2.64 4.72
C PHE A 31 11.47 1.73 5.78
N VAL A 32 10.19 1.39 5.62
CA VAL A 32 9.47 0.45 6.50
C VAL A 32 9.22 -0.86 5.78
N ALA A 33 8.50 -0.81 4.65
CA ALA A 33 8.12 -1.99 3.88
C ALA A 33 7.69 -1.60 2.46
N SER A 34 7.65 -2.57 1.55
CA SER A 34 7.08 -2.41 0.21
C SER A 34 6.62 -3.75 -0.33
N GLY A 35 5.71 -3.73 -1.30
CA GLY A 35 5.23 -4.95 -1.93
C GLY A 35 4.33 -4.69 -3.13
N THR A 36 3.57 -5.71 -3.50
CA THR A 36 2.61 -5.63 -4.60
C THR A 36 1.38 -6.48 -4.29
N VAL A 37 0.19 -5.90 -4.40
CA VAL A 37 -1.08 -6.65 -4.40
C VAL A 37 -1.35 -7.12 -5.82
N ARG A 38 -1.68 -8.40 -5.98
CA ARG A 38 -1.95 -9.02 -7.28
C ARG A 38 -3.42 -9.38 -7.38
N SER A 39 -4.03 -9.13 -8.54
CA SER A 39 -5.34 -9.65 -8.88
C SER A 39 -5.22 -10.75 -9.94
N ASP A 40 -6.22 -11.62 -10.01
CA ASP A 40 -6.30 -12.65 -11.04
C ASP A 40 -6.76 -12.03 -12.38
N ASP A 41 -5.91 -12.09 -13.40
CA ASP A 41 -6.20 -11.49 -14.70
C ASP A 41 -7.25 -12.23 -15.52
N ARG A 42 -7.62 -13.45 -15.10
CA ARG A 42 -8.72 -14.24 -15.68
C ARG A 42 -10.08 -13.90 -15.06
N SER A 43 -10.09 -13.24 -13.90
CA SER A 43 -11.31 -12.84 -13.22
C SER A 43 -11.96 -11.62 -13.86
N ALA A 44 -13.27 -11.46 -13.64
CA ALA A 44 -14.01 -10.27 -14.07
C ALA A 44 -13.45 -8.99 -13.41
N LEU A 45 -13.65 -7.83 -14.06
CA LEU A 45 -13.13 -6.54 -13.58
C LEU A 45 -13.54 -6.25 -12.13
N ALA A 46 -14.81 -6.44 -11.77
CA ALA A 46 -15.31 -6.20 -10.43
C ALA A 46 -14.58 -7.07 -9.38
N THR A 47 -14.43 -8.36 -9.65
CA THR A 47 -13.69 -9.30 -8.79
C THR A 47 -12.25 -8.85 -8.58
N ARG A 48 -11.58 -8.39 -9.66
CA ARG A 48 -10.20 -7.90 -9.58
C ARG A 48 -10.08 -6.65 -8.73
N LEU A 49 -11.04 -5.74 -8.83
CA LEU A 49 -11.08 -4.53 -7.98
C LEU A 49 -11.29 -4.90 -6.51
N CYS A 50 -12.17 -5.86 -6.21
CA CYS A 50 -12.33 -6.39 -4.84
C CYS A 50 -11.03 -7.00 -4.32
N GLN A 51 -10.36 -7.85 -5.10
CA GLN A 51 -9.06 -8.44 -4.71
C GLN A 51 -8.00 -7.38 -4.39
N LEU A 52 -7.92 -6.32 -5.22
CA LEU A 52 -7.00 -5.21 -4.98
C LEU A 52 -7.39 -4.42 -3.73
N HIS A 53 -8.68 -4.16 -3.53
CA HIS A 53 -9.20 -3.49 -2.34
C HIS A 53 -8.86 -4.28 -1.07
N ASP A 54 -9.19 -5.57 -1.03
CA ASP A 54 -9.01 -6.40 0.16
C ASP A 54 -7.53 -6.51 0.53
N GLY A 55 -6.67 -6.75 -0.47
CA GLY A 55 -5.22 -6.78 -0.24
C GLY A 55 -4.65 -5.45 0.23
N LEU A 56 -5.10 -4.31 -0.31
CA LEU A 56 -4.68 -3.00 0.17
C LEU A 56 -5.23 -2.71 1.58
N ALA A 57 -6.46 -3.10 1.88
CA ALA A 57 -7.06 -2.92 3.20
C ALA A 57 -6.29 -3.68 4.29
N GLU A 58 -5.84 -4.91 4.01
CA GLU A 58 -4.97 -5.68 4.92
C GLU A 58 -3.66 -4.94 5.20
N ILE A 59 -3.01 -4.39 4.17
CA ILE A 59 -1.76 -3.63 4.32
C ILE A 59 -1.99 -2.36 5.14
N LEU A 60 -3.05 -1.60 4.85
CA LEU A 60 -3.40 -0.39 5.58
C LEU A 60 -3.72 -0.70 7.05
N HIS A 61 -4.43 -1.79 7.32
CA HIS A 61 -4.75 -2.22 8.68
C HIS A 61 -3.50 -2.63 9.47
N ALA A 62 -2.60 -3.39 8.84
CA ALA A 62 -1.37 -3.85 9.49
C ALA A 62 -0.37 -2.71 9.71
N ALA A 63 -0.28 -1.76 8.77
CA ALA A 63 0.71 -0.70 8.82
C ALA A 63 0.24 0.55 9.53
N MET A 64 -1.07 0.83 9.59
CA MET A 64 -1.65 2.06 10.11
C MET A 64 -0.87 3.32 9.68
N PRO A 65 -0.75 3.59 8.36
CA PRO A 65 -0.23 4.87 7.92
C PRO A 65 -1.13 6.01 8.40
N HIS A 66 -0.55 7.20 8.54
CA HIS A 66 -1.25 8.42 8.94
C HIS A 66 -2.16 8.93 7.81
#